data_AF-A0A087TVJ6-F1
#
_entry.id   AF-A0A087TVJ6-F1
#
_cell.length_a   1.000
_cell.length_b   1.000
_cell.length_c   1.000
_cell.angle_alpha   90.00
_cell.angle_beta   90.00
_cell.angle_gamma   90.00
#
_symmetry.space_group_name_H-M   'P 1'
#
loop_
_entity.id
_entity.type
_entity.pdbx_description
1 polymer ?
#
loop_
_entity_poly.entity_id
_entity_poly.type
_entity_poly.pdbx_seq_one_letter_code
_entity_poly.pdbx_strand_id
1 'polypeptide(L)'
;MESEEGSSLSESEVKADVSFQSLGVVDVLCEACDQLKWKTPTAIQIEAIPVALQGRDIIGLAETGSGKTGAFAIPVLQALLKTP
;
A
#
# COMPACT_ATOMS: atom_id res chain seq x y z
N MET A 1 23.69 37.88 15.31
CA MET A 1 24.22 36.57 14.95
C MET A 1 23.06 35.62 15.10
N GLU A 2 22.43 35.33 13.96
CA GLU A 2 21.32 34.39 13.85
C GLU A 2 21.83 33.01 14.23
N SER A 3 21.06 32.28 15.02
CA SER A 3 21.19 30.84 15.19
C SER A 3 19.79 30.31 15.46
N GLU A 4 19.02 30.23 14.38
CA GLU A 4 17.82 29.41 14.33
C GLU A 4 18.28 27.94 14.42
N GLU A 5 18.25 27.37 15.61
CA GLU A 5 18.30 25.92 15.77
C GLU A 5 16.89 25.38 15.52
N GLY A 6 16.64 25.08 14.25
CA GLY A 6 15.44 24.40 13.79
C GLY A 6 15.21 23.13 14.61
N SER A 7 14.05 23.07 15.24
CA SER A 7 13.51 21.86 15.85
C SER A 7 13.46 20.77 14.77
N SER A 8 14.42 19.85 14.86
CA SER A 8 14.40 18.60 14.11
C SER A 8 13.21 17.78 14.61
N LEU A 9 12.10 17.89 13.89
CA LEU A 9 10.97 17.01 14.10
C LEU A 9 11.39 15.62 13.61
N SER A 10 11.63 14.73 14.56
CA SER A 10 11.93 13.31 14.35
C SER A 10 10.79 12.64 13.59
N GLU A 11 11.11 11.97 12.48
CA GLU A 11 10.19 11.18 11.62
C GLU A 11 9.58 9.94 12.31
N SER A 12 9.58 9.89 13.64
CA SER A 12 9.22 8.72 14.43
C SER A 12 7.95 8.96 15.24
N GLU A 13 6.80 9.22 14.59
CA GLU A 13 5.52 9.10 15.27
C GLU A 13 4.39 8.80 14.27
N VAL A 14 3.77 7.62 14.47
CA VAL A 14 2.67 6.97 13.72
C VAL A 14 3.05 6.15 12.48
N LYS A 15 3.64 4.96 12.68
CA LYS A 15 3.32 3.80 11.84
C LYS A 15 2.57 2.79 12.68
N ALA A 16 1.25 2.87 12.68
CA ALA A 16 0.46 1.65 12.88
C ALA A 16 0.96 0.63 11.84
N ASP A 17 1.16 -0.63 12.22
CA ASP A 17 1.57 -1.70 11.30
C ASP A 17 0.50 -1.86 10.21
N VAL A 18 0.65 -1.12 9.11
CA VAL A 18 -0.26 -1.17 7.97
C VAL A 18 -0.11 -2.53 7.32
N SER A 19 -1.18 -3.30 7.27
CA SER A 19 -1.26 -4.64 6.67
C SER A 19 -2.16 -4.63 5.43
N PHE A 20 -2.02 -5.62 4.54
CA PHE A 20 -2.95 -5.78 3.41
C PHE A 20 -4.41 -5.85 3.86
N GLN A 21 -4.68 -6.53 4.98
CA GLN A 21 -6.01 -6.57 5.58
C GLN A 21 -6.54 -5.17 5.93
N SER A 22 -5.70 -4.32 6.54
CA SER A 22 -6.09 -2.95 6.89
C SER A 22 -6.34 -2.06 5.68
N LEU A 23 -5.81 -2.41 4.50
CA LEU A 23 -6.07 -1.73 3.23
C LEU A 23 -7.37 -2.19 2.55
N GLY A 24 -8.10 -3.14 3.13
CA GLY A 24 -9.36 -3.67 2.59
C GLY A 24 -9.18 -4.86 1.61
N VAL A 25 -8.00 -5.49 1.61
CA VAL A 25 -7.75 -6.72 0.85
C VAL A 25 -8.43 -7.91 1.53
N VAL A 26 -9.07 -8.79 0.77
CA VAL A 26 -9.76 -9.98 1.29
C VAL A 26 -8.78 -11.07 1.74
N ASP A 27 -9.18 -11.87 2.71
CA ASP A 27 -8.35 -12.88 3.39
C ASP A 27 -7.59 -13.80 2.42
N VAL A 28 -8.25 -14.33 1.38
CA VAL A 28 -7.63 -15.21 0.38
C VAL A 28 -6.45 -14.54 -0.36
N LEU A 29 -6.53 -13.23 -0.60
CA LEU A 29 -5.44 -12.48 -1.22
C LEU A 29 -4.37 -12.08 -0.21
N CYS A 30 -4.73 -11.86 1.06
CA CYS A 30 -3.76 -11.68 2.14
C CYS A 30 -2.90 -12.94 2.33
N GLU A 31 -3.51 -14.12 2.35
CA GLU A 31 -2.79 -15.40 2.40
C GLU A 31 -1.85 -15.59 1.19
N ALA A 32 -2.30 -15.21 -0.01
CA ALA A 32 -1.47 -15.24 -1.20
C ALA A 32 -0.27 -14.27 -1.09
N CYS A 33 -0.47 -13.07 -0.53
CA CYS A 33 0.61 -12.12 -0.27
C CYS A 33 1.65 -12.72 0.70
N ASP A 34 1.21 -13.38 1.77
CA ASP A 34 2.09 -14.04 2.73
C ASP A 34 2.91 -15.17 2.09
N GLN A 35 2.30 -15.99 1.24
CA GLN A 35 2.98 -17.06 0.49
C GLN A 35 4.03 -16.50 -0.48
N LEU A 36 3.76 -15.33 -1.07
CA LEU A 36 4.70 -14.57 -1.90
C LEU A 36 5.75 -13.80 -1.08
N LYS A 37 5.70 -13.90 0.25
CA LYS A 37 6.56 -13.17 1.20
C LYS A 37 6.38 -11.65 1.15
N TRP A 38 5.22 -11.17 0.69
CA TRP A 38 4.79 -9.78 0.78
C TRP A 38 4.16 -9.55 2.14
N LYS A 39 4.98 -9.43 3.19
CA LYS A 39 4.49 -9.29 4.58
C LYS A 39 3.93 -7.91 4.88
N THR A 40 4.54 -6.87 4.32
CA THR A 40 4.18 -5.48 4.57
C THR A 40 3.96 -4.78 3.22
N PRO A 41 2.83 -4.08 3.04
CA PRO A 41 2.57 -3.33 1.83
C PRO A 41 3.61 -2.20 1.66
N THR A 42 4.03 -1.98 0.42
CA THR A 42 4.95 -0.88 0.08
C THR A 42 4.23 0.47 0.06
N ALA A 43 4.95 1.59 0.08
CA ALA A 43 4.36 2.93 0.07
C ALA A 43 3.33 3.13 -1.06
N ILE A 44 3.69 2.73 -2.30
CA ILE A 44 2.77 2.84 -3.44
C ILE A 44 1.54 1.93 -3.30
N GLN A 45 1.66 0.79 -2.62
CA GLN A 45 0.53 -0.12 -2.38
C GLN A 45 -0.41 0.44 -1.31
N ILE A 46 0.14 1.03 -0.24
CA ILE A 46 -0.64 1.69 0.83
C ILE A 46 -1.50 2.81 0.25
N GLU A 47 -0.95 3.60 -0.67
CA GLU A 47 -1.68 4.70 -1.31
C GLU A 47 -2.66 4.23 -2.40
N ALA A 48 -2.25 3.27 -3.24
CA ALA A 48 -3.02 2.89 -4.41
C ALA A 48 -4.15 1.90 -4.11
N ILE A 49 -3.93 0.89 -3.25
CA ILE A 49 -4.86 -0.22 -3.06
C ILE A 49 -6.24 0.26 -2.56
N PRO A 50 -6.35 1.09 -1.49
CA PRO A 50 -7.65 1.52 -1.00
C PRO A 50 -8.44 2.33 -2.03
N VAL A 51 -7.74 3.14 -2.84
CA VAL A 51 -8.35 3.97 -3.89
C VAL A 51 -8.81 3.10 -5.07
N ALA A 52 -7.99 2.15 -5.50
CA ALA A 52 -8.33 1.23 -6.59
C ALA A 52 -9.49 0.30 -6.22
N LEU A 53 -9.57 -0.15 -4.96
CA LEU A 53 -10.67 -0.98 -4.47
C LEU A 53 -12.03 -0.25 -4.45
N GLN A 54 -12.03 1.09 -4.51
CA GLN A 54 -13.23 1.91 -4.69
C GLN A 54 -13.67 2.00 -6.16
N GLY A 55 -12.96 1.35 -7.09
CA GLY A 55 -13.25 1.39 -8.53
C GLY A 55 -12.84 2.71 -9.19
N ARG A 56 -11.91 3.46 -8.59
CA ARG A 56 -11.40 4.72 -9.14
C ARG A 56 -10.20 4.46 -10.05
N ASP A 57 -10.12 5.22 -11.13
CA ASP A 57 -8.92 5.25 -11.97
C ASP A 57 -7.76 5.90 -11.23
N ILE A 58 -6.57 5.29 -11.33
CA ILE A 58 -5.36 5.74 -10.65
C ILE A 58 -4.17 5.80 -11.61
N ILE A 59 -3.29 6.79 -11.39
CA ILE A 59 -1.98 6.86 -12.03
C ILE A 59 -0.94 6.73 -10.92
N GLY A 60 -0.18 5.63 -10.91
CA GLY A 60 0.88 5.38 -9.94
C GLY A 60 2.26 5.71 -10.51
N LEU A 61 2.95 6.69 -9.93
CA LEU A 61 4.34 7.03 -10.26
C LEU A 61 5.29 6.49 -9.19
N ALA A 62 6.09 5.49 -9.55
CA ALA A 62 7.15 4.96 -8.69
C ALA A 62 8.23 4.30 -9.54
N GLU A 63 9.41 4.04 -8.98
CA GLU A 63 10.50 3.35 -9.66
C GLU A 63 10.25 1.83 -9.81
N THR A 64 11.08 1.17 -10.62
CA THR A 64 11.04 -0.30 -10.73
C THR A 64 11.43 -0.93 -9.39
N GLY A 65 10.71 -1.96 -8.96
CA GLY A 65 10.92 -2.59 -7.66
C GLY A 65 10.08 -2.03 -6.51
N SER A 66 9.40 -0.88 -6.68
CA SER A 66 8.56 -0.30 -5.60
C SER A 66 7.27 -1.06 -5.29
N GLY A 67 6.97 -2.15 -5.99
CA GLY A 67 5.75 -2.95 -5.77
C GLY A 67 4.52 -2.54 -6.57
N LYS A 68 4.67 -1.70 -7.62
CA LYS A 68 3.58 -1.26 -8.50
C LYS A 68 2.73 -2.42 -9.04
N THR A 69 3.35 -3.53 -9.43
CA THR A 69 2.62 -4.71 -9.93
C THR A 69 1.59 -5.21 -8.92
N GLY A 70 1.95 -5.33 -7.64
CA GLY A 70 1.01 -5.69 -6.57
C GLY A 70 -0.07 -4.64 -6.34
N ALA A 71 0.29 -3.35 -6.43
CA ALA A 71 -0.64 -2.23 -6.26
C ALA A 71 -1.81 -2.24 -7.26
N PHE A 72 -1.59 -2.75 -8.49
CA PHE A 72 -2.64 -2.91 -9.49
C PHE A 72 -3.25 -4.32 -9.51
N ALA A 73 -2.44 -5.37 -9.33
CA ALA A 73 -2.91 -6.74 -9.45
C ALA A 73 -3.88 -7.14 -8.33
N ILE A 74 -3.60 -6.74 -7.08
CA ILE A 74 -4.45 -7.06 -5.92
C ILE A 74 -5.89 -6.53 -6.11
N PRO A 75 -6.13 -5.23 -6.40
CA PRO A 75 -7.49 -4.73 -6.60
C PRO A 75 -8.19 -5.34 -7.82
N VAL A 76 -7.47 -5.65 -8.91
CA VAL A 76 -8.02 -6.35 -10.08
C VAL A 76 -8.50 -7.76 -9.72
N LEU A 77 -7.66 -8.54 -9.03
CA LEU A 77 -8.03 -9.89 -8.59
C LEU A 77 -9.21 -9.87 -7.64
N GLN A 78 -9.25 -8.91 -6.70
CA GLN A 78 -10.37 -8.76 -5.78
C GLN A 78 -11.68 -8.40 -6.50
N ALA A 79 -11.63 -7.59 -7.55
CA ALA A 79 -12.80 -7.27 -8.37
C ALA A 79 -13.33 -8.51 -9.11
N LEU A 80 -12.42 -9.34 -9.65
CA LEU A 80 -12.76 -10.60 -10.31
C LEU A 80 -13.36 -11.62 -9.32
N LEU A 81 -12.86 -11.70 -8.09
CA LEU A 81 -13.42 -12.58 -7.06
C LEU A 81 -14.87 -12.20 -6.66
N LYS A 82 -15.24 -10.93 -6.78
CA LYS A 82 -16.61 -10.45 -6.53
C LYS A 82 -17.58 -10.73 -7.68
N THR A 83 -17.06 -10.96 -8.89
CA THR A 83 -17.86 -11.06 -10.12
C THR A 83 -17.45 -12.31 -10.90
N PRO A 84 -18.09 -13.48 -10.65
CA PRO A 84 -17.72 -14.75 -11.29
C PRO A 84 -18.04 -14.78 -12.79
#